data_AF-A0A522N4U1-F1
#
_entry.id   AF-A0A522N4U1-F1
#
_cell.length_a   1.000
_cell.length_b   1.000
_cell.length_c   1.000
_cell.angle_alpha   90.00
_cell.angle_beta   90.00
_cell.angle_gamma   90.00
#
_symmetry.space_group_name_H-M   'P 1'
#
loop_
_entity.id
_entity.type
_entity.pdbx_description
1 polymer ?
#
loop_
_entity_poly.entity_id
_entity_poly.type
_entity_poly.pdbx_seq_one_letter_code
_entity_poly.pdbx_strand_id
1 'polypeptide(L)'
;MELYRGTTKQFVRDVTQHTIAEKLNERFTNAYHYRVGVSELTSWQNSLMAMALQIMHTGLDDHGIILEMQLPLTSARLDCLITGRDDEARDQAVLVELKQWSTVWESDIDECVETVLARKRRTVAHPSVQARNYRQYLDDTHGAFNGSEEHVILTSCSFLHNFQFDSISPLFAPQFRDVLATTPLFTGDQPDDFARFLDTRLRKGDGSDVLRRITKSKYRASKKLLEHTAAVLAGEPRFTLLDEQIVACNAIVSYARKGFHNPTKTVVLIEGGPGTGKSLIALNAQSRLLAAGYNTQHATGSKAFTENIRKAVGQRASAQFRYFNSYMSAAANDLDVLIADEAHRIRESSNSRFTPHERRSDKAQIDEMIDAAKVSVFLIDDHQVVRPGEIGSAEVIRKAAKRHHATLIETQLETQFRCAGSDKFIDWINAVLQIGEYDQQLQWTGDEAFEFRIVDSVEELDQTIRTRSAEGYSARLAAGFCWPWSDPTDKGALVDDVVIGSFRRPWNAKGDTGKLARGIPKASYWATDSAGIDQIGCIYTAQGFEFDYVGVIIGPDLHFDDVHARWEGIKAFSFDSAVKRSKPDSFTQYVKNVYRVLLTRGLKGCYVAFLDDSARQKFESSMLQLS
;
A
#
# COMPACT_ATOMS: atom_id res chain seq x y z
N MET A 1 13.77 0.18 -10.08
CA MET A 1 14.87 1.14 -9.89
C MET A 1 15.93 0.45 -9.04
N GLU A 2 17.21 0.73 -9.27
CA GLU A 2 18.32 0.24 -8.44
C GLU A 2 19.31 1.37 -8.17
N LEU A 3 19.92 1.43 -6.99
CA LEU A 3 20.88 2.50 -6.67
C LEU A 3 22.32 2.15 -7.09
N TYR A 4 22.63 0.87 -7.30
CA TYR A 4 23.90 0.43 -7.84
C TYR A 4 23.73 -0.81 -8.72
N ARG A 5 24.50 -0.87 -9.81
CA ARG A 5 24.68 -2.09 -10.59
C ARG A 5 26.10 -2.14 -11.16
N GLY A 6 26.70 -3.32 -11.20
CA GLY A 6 28.04 -3.51 -11.74
C GLY A 6 28.51 -4.94 -11.67
N THR A 7 29.80 -5.16 -11.92
CA THR A 7 30.44 -6.45 -11.61
C THR A 7 30.86 -6.49 -10.15
N THR A 8 30.99 -7.68 -9.58
CA THR A 8 31.50 -7.86 -8.21
C THR A 8 32.91 -7.30 -8.02
N LYS A 9 33.79 -7.40 -9.04
CA LYS A 9 35.11 -6.73 -9.04
C LYS A 9 35.00 -5.22 -8.92
N GLN A 10 34.08 -4.62 -9.67
CA GLN A 10 33.84 -3.18 -9.60
C GLN A 10 33.28 -2.78 -8.23
N PHE A 11 32.35 -3.57 -7.69
CA PHE A 11 31.80 -3.36 -6.35
C PHE A 11 32.88 -3.42 -5.27
N VAL A 12 33.70 -4.47 -5.26
CA VAL A 12 34.80 -4.62 -4.29
C VAL A 12 35.77 -3.43 -4.38
N ARG A 13 36.12 -3.00 -5.60
CA ARG A 13 36.94 -1.79 -5.79
C ARG A 13 36.26 -0.54 -5.24
N ASP A 14 34.98 -0.34 -5.54
CA ASP A 14 34.23 0.84 -5.12
C ASP A 14 34.09 0.91 -3.59
N VAL A 15 33.92 -0.24 -2.93
CA VAL A 15 33.87 -0.38 -1.47
C VAL A 15 35.23 -0.14 -0.83
N THR A 16 36.29 -0.78 -1.33
CA THR A 16 37.66 -0.62 -0.79
C THR A 16 38.23 0.79 -0.99
N GLN A 17 37.73 1.53 -1.99
CA GLN A 17 38.03 2.95 -2.19
C GLN A 17 37.09 3.90 -1.41
N HIS A 18 36.18 3.37 -0.60
CA HIS A 18 35.18 4.13 0.17
C HIS A 18 34.23 5.00 -0.67
N THR A 19 34.04 4.68 -1.95
CA THR A 19 33.19 5.45 -2.88
C THR A 19 31.77 4.90 -3.04
N ILE A 20 31.52 3.66 -2.60
CA ILE A 20 30.24 2.98 -2.85
C ILE A 20 29.04 3.71 -2.27
N ALA A 21 29.12 4.18 -1.02
CA ALA A 21 28.03 4.88 -0.35
C ALA A 21 27.74 6.25 -0.98
N GLU A 22 28.77 6.92 -1.49
CA GLU A 22 28.61 8.18 -2.23
C GLU A 22 27.89 7.94 -3.56
N LYS A 23 28.26 6.91 -4.31
CA LYS A 23 27.57 6.52 -5.56
C LYS A 23 26.09 6.18 -5.33
N LEU A 24 25.79 5.43 -4.27
CA LEU A 24 24.42 5.11 -3.84
C LEU A 24 23.65 6.39 -3.52
N ASN A 25 24.25 7.31 -2.75
CA ASN A 25 23.64 8.58 -2.39
C ASN A 25 23.46 9.53 -3.57
N GLU A 26 24.39 9.58 -4.52
CA GLU A 26 24.26 10.35 -5.76
C GLU A 26 23.08 9.84 -6.58
N ARG A 27 22.98 8.52 -6.79
CA ARG A 27 21.86 7.94 -7.53
C ARG A 27 20.53 8.10 -6.79
N PHE A 28 20.53 7.97 -5.47
CA PHE A 28 19.37 8.25 -4.63
C PHE A 28 18.97 9.72 -4.77
N THR A 29 19.89 10.65 -4.61
CA THR A 29 19.62 12.09 -4.72
C THR A 29 19.13 12.47 -6.11
N ASN A 30 19.67 11.85 -7.16
CA ASN A 30 19.22 12.12 -8.53
C ASN A 30 17.78 11.63 -8.77
N ALA A 31 17.37 10.53 -8.14
CA ALA A 31 16.03 9.99 -8.31
C ALA A 31 15.00 10.63 -7.37
N TYR A 32 15.39 10.89 -6.12
CA TYR A 32 14.49 11.33 -5.06
C TYR A 32 14.62 12.83 -4.75
N HIS A 33 15.66 13.50 -5.25
CA HIS A 33 15.93 14.95 -5.10
C HIS A 33 16.15 15.42 -3.66
N TYR A 34 16.42 14.50 -2.75
CA TYR A 34 16.96 14.78 -1.42
C TYR A 34 18.07 13.78 -1.09
N ARG A 35 18.92 14.14 -0.13
CA ARG A 35 20.04 13.30 0.31
C ARG A 35 19.60 12.36 1.41
N VAL A 36 20.17 11.16 1.44
CA VAL A 36 19.94 10.26 2.57
C VAL A 36 20.60 10.81 3.83
N GLY A 37 20.06 10.44 4.99
CA GLY A 37 20.63 10.82 6.28
C GLY A 37 22.00 10.18 6.52
N VAL A 38 22.78 10.78 7.43
CA VAL A 38 24.13 10.29 7.79
C VAL A 38 24.09 8.85 8.32
N SER A 39 23.04 8.48 9.05
CA SER A 39 22.84 7.10 9.53
C SER A 39 22.71 6.11 8.39
N GLU A 40 22.03 6.49 7.30
CA GLU A 40 21.81 5.64 6.14
C GLU A 40 23.11 5.43 5.36
N LEU A 41 23.88 6.51 5.13
CA LEU A 41 25.23 6.41 4.54
C LEU A 41 26.12 5.47 5.34
N THR A 42 26.11 5.61 6.67
CA THR A 42 26.90 4.76 7.57
C THR A 42 26.44 3.30 7.48
N SER A 43 25.12 3.08 7.40
CA SER A 43 24.51 1.76 7.24
C SER A 43 25.00 1.06 5.96
N TRP A 44 25.00 1.77 4.83
CA TRP A 44 25.54 1.29 3.56
C TRP A 44 27.03 0.98 3.65
N GLN A 45 27.83 1.88 4.21
CA GLN A 45 29.27 1.67 4.36
C GLN A 45 29.59 0.37 5.13
N ASN A 46 28.92 0.15 6.26
CA ASN A 46 29.16 -1.02 7.10
C ASN A 46 28.71 -2.32 6.41
N SER A 47 27.47 -2.35 5.92
CA SER A 47 26.86 -3.58 5.37
C SER A 47 27.54 -4.01 4.07
N LEU A 48 27.87 -3.04 3.21
CA LEU A 48 28.51 -3.31 1.93
C LEU A 48 30.00 -3.64 2.08
N MET A 49 30.67 -3.13 3.12
CA MET A 49 32.01 -3.61 3.49
C MET A 49 31.98 -5.09 3.87
N ALA A 50 31.04 -5.49 4.74
CA ALA A 50 30.88 -6.90 5.10
C ALA A 50 30.59 -7.79 3.89
N MET A 51 29.72 -7.34 2.98
CA MET A 51 29.42 -8.07 1.74
C MET A 51 30.63 -8.15 0.79
N ALA A 52 31.42 -7.08 0.65
CA ALA A 52 32.63 -7.09 -0.18
C ALA A 52 33.70 -8.05 0.34
N LEU A 53 33.87 -8.12 1.67
CA LEU A 53 34.74 -9.11 2.31
C LEU A 53 34.29 -10.54 1.98
N GLN A 54 32.98 -10.81 2.00
CA GLN A 54 32.44 -12.14 1.65
C GLN A 54 32.62 -12.48 0.15
N ILE A 55 32.45 -11.51 -0.74
CA ILE A 55 32.72 -11.70 -2.18
C ILE A 55 34.19 -12.05 -2.42
N MET A 56 35.12 -11.35 -1.75
CA MET A 56 36.55 -11.64 -1.84
C MET A 56 36.89 -13.01 -1.25
N HIS A 57 36.32 -13.36 -0.10
CA HIS A 57 36.52 -14.67 0.55
C HIS A 57 36.04 -15.83 -0.32
N THR A 58 34.88 -15.66 -0.96
CA THR A 58 34.26 -16.68 -1.82
C THR A 58 34.93 -16.77 -3.20
N GLY A 59 35.63 -15.73 -3.65
CA GLY A 59 36.24 -15.67 -4.99
C GLY A 59 35.24 -15.39 -6.12
N LEU A 60 34.17 -14.63 -5.84
CA LEU A 60 33.13 -14.31 -6.82
C LEU A 60 33.57 -13.19 -7.76
N ASP A 61 34.46 -13.50 -8.71
CA ASP A 61 35.18 -12.51 -9.52
C ASP A 61 34.50 -12.11 -10.85
N ASP A 62 33.59 -12.94 -11.35
CA ASP A 62 32.90 -12.76 -12.64
C ASP A 62 31.38 -12.78 -12.49
N HIS A 63 30.87 -11.97 -11.56
CA HIS A 63 29.46 -11.96 -11.19
C HIS A 63 28.89 -10.55 -11.37
N GLY A 64 27.59 -10.47 -11.60
CA GLY A 64 26.86 -9.21 -11.56
C GLY A 64 26.33 -8.96 -10.15
N ILE A 65 26.28 -7.70 -9.73
CA ILE A 65 25.71 -7.29 -8.45
C ILE A 65 24.78 -6.10 -8.64
N ILE A 66 23.64 -6.13 -7.97
CA ILE A 66 22.68 -5.03 -7.85
C ILE A 66 22.52 -4.75 -6.36
N LEU A 67 22.54 -3.47 -5.98
CA LEU A 67 22.28 -3.04 -4.61
C LEU A 67 21.08 -2.11 -4.56
N GLU A 68 20.34 -2.18 -3.46
CA GLU A 68 19.19 -1.32 -3.19
C GLU A 68 18.20 -1.34 -4.37
N MET A 69 17.81 -2.56 -4.77
CA MET A 69 16.87 -2.78 -5.87
C MET A 69 15.45 -2.65 -5.34
N GLN A 70 14.74 -1.63 -5.82
CA GLN A 70 13.35 -1.40 -5.49
C GLN A 70 12.47 -2.52 -6.06
N LEU A 71 11.62 -3.09 -5.20
CA LEU A 71 10.66 -4.10 -5.60
C LEU A 71 9.54 -3.45 -6.45
N PRO A 72 9.04 -4.16 -7.48
CA PRO A 72 8.05 -3.59 -8.40
C PRO A 72 6.82 -3.02 -7.69
N LEU A 73 6.42 -1.78 -7.98
CA LEU A 73 5.21 -1.11 -7.44
C LEU A 73 5.22 -0.87 -5.92
N THR A 74 6.39 -0.86 -5.27
CA THR A 74 6.51 -0.62 -3.83
C THR A 74 7.67 0.33 -3.53
N SER A 75 7.70 0.99 -2.37
CA SER A 75 8.90 1.70 -1.91
C SER A 75 9.96 0.78 -1.27
N ALA A 76 9.65 -0.50 -1.03
CA ALA A 76 10.58 -1.47 -0.45
C ALA A 76 11.75 -1.78 -1.39
N ARG A 77 12.93 -2.00 -0.80
CA ARG A 77 14.16 -2.34 -1.52
C ARG A 77 14.78 -3.58 -0.91
N LEU A 78 15.34 -4.45 -1.77
CA LEU A 78 16.26 -5.49 -1.31
C LEU A 78 17.68 -4.93 -1.26
N ASP A 79 18.48 -5.41 -0.32
CA ASP A 79 19.82 -4.89 -0.08
C ASP A 79 20.81 -5.28 -1.18
N CYS A 80 20.87 -6.56 -1.53
CA CYS A 80 21.84 -7.10 -2.47
C CYS A 80 21.27 -8.25 -3.31
N LEU A 81 21.52 -8.21 -4.62
CA LEU A 81 21.25 -9.32 -5.55
C LEU A 81 22.53 -9.65 -6.32
N ILE A 82 23.02 -10.87 -6.18
CA ILE A 82 24.19 -11.39 -6.89
C ILE A 82 23.71 -12.30 -8.01
N THR A 83 24.32 -12.19 -9.18
CA THR A 83 23.91 -12.92 -10.38
C THR A 83 25.09 -13.69 -10.96
N GLY A 84 24.81 -14.85 -11.55
CA GLY A 84 25.81 -15.76 -12.10
C GLY A 84 25.15 -17.02 -12.64
N ARG A 85 25.93 -18.08 -12.79
CA ARG A 85 25.45 -19.39 -13.19
C ARG A 85 25.91 -20.48 -12.24
N ASP A 86 25.07 -21.49 -12.07
CA ASP A 86 25.45 -22.69 -11.32
C ASP A 86 26.34 -23.65 -12.13
N ASP A 87 26.68 -24.79 -11.53
CA ASP A 87 27.51 -25.83 -12.14
C ASP A 87 26.91 -26.43 -13.43
N GLU A 88 25.60 -26.34 -13.60
CA GLU A 88 24.86 -26.79 -14.79
C GLU A 88 24.71 -25.67 -15.84
N ALA A 89 25.38 -24.53 -15.63
CA ALA A 89 25.29 -23.33 -16.45
C ALA A 89 23.86 -22.73 -16.54
N ARG A 90 23.02 -22.97 -15.53
CA ARG A 90 21.70 -22.33 -15.43
C ARG A 90 21.85 -20.94 -14.83
N ASP A 91 21.05 -19.99 -15.31
CA ASP A 91 21.08 -18.61 -14.82
C ASP A 91 20.50 -18.53 -13.40
N GLN A 92 21.26 -17.89 -12.51
CA GLN A 92 20.99 -17.87 -11.07
C GLN A 92 21.07 -16.44 -10.54
N ALA A 93 20.22 -16.15 -9.57
CA ALA A 93 20.26 -14.94 -8.76
C ALA A 93 20.11 -15.28 -7.27
N VAL A 94 20.96 -14.69 -6.44
CA VAL A 94 20.93 -14.85 -4.99
C VAL A 94 20.61 -13.49 -4.36
N LEU A 95 19.44 -13.40 -3.74
CA LEU A 95 19.03 -12.28 -2.92
C LEU A 95 19.65 -12.44 -1.52
N VAL A 96 20.40 -11.43 -1.09
CA VAL A 96 21.00 -11.37 0.23
C VAL A 96 20.42 -10.19 0.99
N GLU A 97 19.66 -10.49 2.05
CA GLU A 97 19.19 -9.49 3.01
C GLU A 97 20.28 -9.25 4.06
N LEU A 98 20.77 -8.03 4.16
CA LEU A 98 21.86 -7.62 5.03
C LEU A 98 21.32 -6.97 6.30
N LYS A 99 21.67 -7.52 7.46
CA LYS A 99 21.26 -6.95 8.76
C LYS A 99 22.48 -6.65 9.64
N GLN A 100 22.48 -5.46 10.22
CA GLN A 100 23.51 -4.98 11.16
C GLN A 100 23.25 -5.39 12.62
N TRP A 101 22.36 -6.34 12.87
CA TRP A 101 21.88 -6.66 14.21
C TRP A 101 22.99 -7.30 15.06
N SER A 102 23.07 -6.87 16.32
CA SER A 102 23.97 -7.43 17.33
C SER A 102 23.21 -8.10 18.49
N THR A 103 21.91 -7.85 18.61
CA THR A 103 21.07 -8.37 19.69
C THR A 103 19.68 -8.73 19.15
N VAL A 104 19.14 -9.84 19.63
CA VAL A 104 17.81 -10.34 19.26
C VAL A 104 17.14 -10.95 20.49
N TRP A 105 15.83 -10.75 20.62
CA TRP A 105 14.97 -11.37 21.62
C TRP A 105 13.80 -12.11 20.94
N GLU A 106 13.22 -13.04 21.66
CA GLU A 106 11.99 -13.71 21.24
C GLU A 106 10.85 -12.70 21.10
N SER A 107 10.02 -12.91 20.07
CA SER A 107 8.78 -12.16 19.90
C SER A 107 7.59 -13.06 20.17
N ASP A 108 6.58 -12.43 20.73
CA ASP A 108 5.26 -12.97 20.96
C ASP A 108 4.38 -13.05 19.69
N ILE A 109 4.94 -12.66 18.54
CA ILE A 109 4.27 -12.57 17.25
C ILE A 109 4.91 -13.59 16.30
N ASP A 110 4.08 -14.42 15.65
CA ASP A 110 4.52 -15.43 14.69
C ASP A 110 5.41 -14.83 13.58
N GLU A 111 6.42 -15.59 13.15
CA GLU A 111 7.42 -15.21 12.13
C GLU A 111 8.24 -13.92 12.45
N CYS A 112 8.14 -13.38 13.67
CA CYS A 112 8.81 -12.16 14.09
C CYS A 112 9.83 -12.40 15.20
N VAL A 113 10.75 -11.45 15.33
CA VAL A 113 11.71 -11.36 16.44
C VAL A 113 11.75 -9.91 16.93
N GLU A 114 12.34 -9.68 18.10
CA GLU A 114 12.57 -8.32 18.59
C GLU A 114 14.05 -7.96 18.53
N THR A 115 14.34 -6.73 18.11
CA THR A 115 15.72 -6.22 18.02
C THR A 115 15.76 -4.71 18.29
N VAL A 116 16.95 -4.12 18.33
CA VAL A 116 17.13 -2.68 18.50
C VAL A 116 17.24 -2.02 17.13
N LEU A 117 16.26 -1.19 16.78
CA LEU A 117 16.28 -0.31 15.61
C LEU A 117 16.08 1.14 16.04
N ALA A 118 16.90 2.05 15.50
CA ALA A 118 16.88 3.47 15.87
C ALA A 118 16.87 3.69 17.40
N ARG A 119 17.68 2.91 18.12
CA ARG A 119 17.82 2.92 19.60
C ARG A 119 16.56 2.51 20.38
N LYS A 120 15.57 1.91 19.74
CA LYS A 120 14.35 1.38 20.39
C LYS A 120 14.22 -0.12 20.12
N ARG A 121 13.71 -0.85 21.12
CA ARG A 121 13.31 -2.24 20.93
C ARG A 121 12.04 -2.27 20.07
N ARG A 122 12.09 -2.98 18.95
CA ARG A 122 10.99 -3.11 18.00
C ARG A 122 10.80 -4.57 17.61
N THR A 123 9.54 -4.96 17.40
CA THR A 123 9.20 -6.22 16.74
C THR A 123 9.34 -6.06 15.24
N VAL A 124 10.03 -6.99 14.61
CA VAL A 124 10.30 -7.01 13.16
C VAL A 124 10.17 -8.43 12.62
N ALA A 125 9.94 -8.57 11.32
CA ALA A 125 9.98 -9.87 10.67
C ALA A 125 11.37 -10.50 10.86
N HIS A 126 11.41 -11.82 11.03
CA HIS A 126 12.67 -12.55 11.02
C HIS A 126 13.40 -12.28 9.67
N PRO A 127 14.73 -12.08 9.64
CA PRO A 127 15.46 -11.73 8.39
C PRO A 127 15.19 -12.71 7.24
N SER A 128 15.22 -14.01 7.51
CA SER A 128 14.88 -15.04 6.51
C SER A 128 13.42 -15.00 6.04
N VAL A 129 12.49 -14.54 6.88
CA VAL A 129 11.08 -14.36 6.50
C VAL A 129 10.97 -13.18 5.55
N GLN A 130 11.64 -12.06 5.84
CA GLN A 130 11.70 -10.91 4.95
C GLN A 130 12.32 -11.28 3.60
N ALA A 131 13.49 -11.92 3.59
CA ALA A 131 14.18 -12.36 2.39
C ALA A 131 13.36 -13.37 1.56
N ARG A 132 12.68 -14.34 2.21
CA ARG A 132 11.74 -15.26 1.56
C ARG A 132 10.62 -14.50 0.87
N ASN A 133 10.07 -13.49 1.54
CA ASN A 133 8.95 -12.71 1.03
C ASN A 133 9.37 -11.81 -0.15
N TYR A 134 10.55 -11.20 -0.11
CA TYR A 134 11.09 -10.49 -1.27
C TYR A 134 11.29 -11.41 -2.47
N ARG A 135 11.84 -12.61 -2.25
CA ARG A 135 11.97 -13.64 -3.30
C ARG A 135 10.62 -13.98 -3.91
N GLN A 136 9.63 -14.33 -3.08
CA GLN A 136 8.31 -14.71 -3.55
C GLN A 136 7.58 -13.55 -4.27
N TYR A 137 7.77 -12.31 -3.79
CA TYR A 137 7.24 -11.13 -4.46
C TYR A 137 7.84 -10.94 -5.86
N LEU A 138 9.15 -11.12 -6.01
CA LEU A 138 9.83 -11.07 -7.30
C LEU A 138 9.39 -12.21 -8.23
N ASP A 139 9.25 -13.43 -7.71
CA ASP A 139 8.70 -14.57 -8.48
C ASP A 139 7.30 -14.22 -9.04
N ASP A 140 6.46 -13.54 -8.27
CA ASP A 140 5.11 -13.17 -8.69
C ASP A 140 5.07 -11.99 -9.69
N THR A 141 5.99 -11.03 -9.56
CA THR A 141 5.86 -9.70 -10.21
C THR A 141 6.91 -9.40 -11.27
N HIS A 142 8.02 -10.12 -11.31
CA HIS A 142 9.16 -9.78 -12.14
C HIS A 142 9.35 -10.79 -13.29
N GLY A 143 9.34 -10.31 -14.54
CA GLY A 143 9.36 -11.17 -15.73
C GLY A 143 10.52 -12.15 -15.81
N ALA A 144 11.71 -11.78 -15.29
CA ALA A 144 12.90 -12.63 -15.29
C ALA A 144 12.76 -13.93 -14.47
N PHE A 145 11.89 -13.94 -13.45
CA PHE A 145 11.74 -15.06 -12.51
C PHE A 145 10.46 -15.89 -12.76
N ASN A 146 9.63 -15.49 -13.73
CA ASN A 146 8.29 -16.08 -13.96
C ASN A 146 8.08 -16.52 -15.43
N GLY A 147 9.16 -16.79 -16.17
CA GLY A 147 9.12 -17.18 -17.60
C GLY A 147 9.52 -18.64 -17.84
N SER A 148 9.03 -19.27 -18.91
CA SER A 148 9.35 -20.67 -19.27
C SER A 148 10.55 -20.84 -20.21
N GLU A 149 11.02 -19.77 -20.88
CA GLU A 149 12.10 -19.87 -21.88
C GLU A 149 13.43 -19.22 -21.45
N GLU A 150 13.42 -18.24 -20.52
CA GLU A 150 14.62 -17.53 -20.04
C GLU A 150 14.64 -17.34 -18.51
N HIS A 151 14.17 -18.34 -17.77
CA HIS A 151 14.00 -18.32 -16.32
C HIS A 151 15.33 -18.14 -15.57
N VAL A 152 15.45 -17.08 -14.78
CA VAL A 152 16.52 -16.96 -13.78
C VAL A 152 16.03 -17.63 -12.50
N ILE A 153 16.79 -18.59 -11.98
CA ILE A 153 16.46 -19.24 -10.71
C ILE A 153 16.80 -18.28 -9.58
N LEU A 154 15.79 -17.88 -8.79
CA LEU A 154 15.96 -16.96 -7.68
C LEU A 154 15.99 -17.71 -6.35
N THR A 155 17.05 -17.46 -5.57
CA THR A 155 17.19 -17.96 -4.19
C THR A 155 17.42 -16.79 -3.24
N SER A 156 17.14 -17.01 -1.95
CA SER A 156 17.28 -15.97 -0.93
C SER A 156 18.04 -16.48 0.29
N CYS A 157 18.76 -15.59 0.96
CA CYS A 157 19.33 -15.80 2.29
C CYS A 157 19.40 -14.47 3.06
N SER A 158 19.76 -14.56 4.33
CA SER A 158 20.06 -13.39 5.17
C SER A 158 21.46 -13.47 5.75
N PHE A 159 22.13 -12.33 5.88
CA PHE A 159 23.45 -12.23 6.47
C PHE A 159 23.49 -11.17 7.57
N LEU A 160 23.60 -11.63 8.82
CA LEU A 160 23.66 -10.80 10.02
C LEU A 160 25.12 -10.60 10.41
N HIS A 161 25.79 -9.69 9.72
CA HIS A 161 27.25 -9.59 9.75
C HIS A 161 27.84 -9.07 11.07
N ASN A 162 27.02 -8.52 11.96
CA ASN A 162 27.44 -8.10 13.31
C ASN A 162 27.05 -9.13 14.40
N PHE A 163 26.30 -10.18 14.04
CA PHE A 163 25.83 -11.19 14.97
C PHE A 163 26.82 -12.37 15.00
N GLN A 164 26.95 -13.02 16.16
CA GLN A 164 27.72 -14.25 16.33
C GLN A 164 26.78 -15.45 16.44
N PHE A 165 27.13 -16.58 15.85
CA PHE A 165 26.29 -17.75 15.85
C PHE A 165 26.04 -18.25 17.26
N ASP A 166 24.78 -18.41 17.59
CA ASP A 166 24.35 -19.04 18.83
C ASP A 166 23.11 -19.90 18.56
N SER A 167 23.26 -21.21 18.71
CA SER A 167 22.18 -22.18 18.45
C SER A 167 20.95 -22.02 19.35
N ILE A 168 21.08 -21.36 20.52
CA ILE A 168 19.94 -21.06 21.40
C ILE A 168 19.33 -19.68 21.15
N SER A 169 19.88 -18.91 20.20
CA SER A 169 19.34 -17.61 19.82
C SER A 169 17.90 -17.75 19.29
N PRO A 170 17.01 -16.78 19.58
CA PRO A 170 15.66 -16.75 19.03
C PRO A 170 15.62 -16.82 17.50
N LEU A 171 16.67 -16.39 16.80
CA LEU A 171 16.78 -16.51 15.33
C LEU A 171 16.73 -17.96 14.83
N PHE A 172 17.16 -18.92 15.64
CA PHE A 172 17.21 -20.34 15.28
C PHE A 172 16.15 -21.16 16.03
N ALA A 173 15.14 -20.50 16.62
CA ALA A 173 14.06 -21.15 17.34
C ALA A 173 13.27 -22.13 16.41
N PRO A 174 12.68 -23.21 16.96
CA PRO A 174 12.01 -24.25 16.16
C PRO A 174 10.94 -23.74 15.19
N GLN A 175 10.25 -22.65 15.54
CA GLN A 175 9.25 -22.00 14.69
C GLN A 175 9.80 -21.45 13.37
N PHE A 176 11.11 -21.22 13.27
CA PHE A 176 11.77 -20.72 12.06
C PHE A 176 12.39 -21.84 11.21
N ARG A 177 12.27 -23.11 11.61
CA ARG A 177 12.92 -24.24 10.91
C ARG A 177 12.57 -24.28 9.42
N ASP A 178 11.29 -24.13 9.10
CA ASP A 178 10.82 -24.25 7.71
C ASP A 178 11.34 -23.11 6.84
N VAL A 179 11.35 -21.88 7.37
CA VAL A 179 11.88 -20.72 6.62
C VAL A 179 13.40 -20.78 6.49
N LEU A 180 14.12 -21.23 7.53
CA LEU A 180 15.58 -21.40 7.49
C LEU A 180 16.02 -22.50 6.52
N ALA A 181 15.18 -23.51 6.30
CA ALA A 181 15.47 -24.57 5.32
C ALA A 181 15.44 -24.05 3.87
N THR A 182 14.56 -23.09 3.55
CA THR A 182 14.47 -22.50 2.20
C THR A 182 15.27 -21.21 2.04
N THR A 183 15.44 -20.45 3.12
CA THR A 183 16.08 -19.15 3.17
C THR A 183 17.03 -19.11 4.37
N PRO A 184 18.25 -19.66 4.24
CA PRO A 184 19.17 -19.77 5.36
C PRO A 184 19.61 -18.40 5.88
N LEU A 185 19.96 -18.38 7.17
CA LEU A 185 20.53 -17.22 7.86
C LEU A 185 21.99 -17.53 8.20
N PHE A 186 22.88 -16.61 7.85
CA PHE A 186 24.31 -16.66 8.18
C PHE A 186 24.68 -15.52 9.12
N THR A 187 25.57 -15.78 10.06
CA THR A 187 26.10 -14.78 11.01
C THR A 187 27.52 -14.37 10.65
N GLY A 188 28.02 -13.27 11.22
CA GLY A 188 29.32 -12.68 10.87
C GLY A 188 30.53 -13.61 11.10
N ASP A 189 30.38 -14.61 11.97
CA ASP A 189 31.37 -15.64 12.30
C ASP A 189 31.20 -16.94 11.49
N GLN A 190 30.30 -16.98 10.50
CA GLN A 190 30.10 -18.12 9.60
C GLN A 190 30.46 -17.82 8.12
N PRO A 191 31.63 -17.22 7.82
CA PRO A 191 32.00 -16.83 6.45
C PRO A 191 32.09 -18.03 5.50
N ASP A 192 32.57 -19.19 5.95
CA ASP A 192 32.76 -20.37 5.11
C ASP A 192 31.43 -21.02 4.70
N ASP A 193 30.43 -21.01 5.59
CA ASP A 193 29.11 -21.56 5.29
C ASP A 193 28.36 -20.66 4.32
N PHE A 194 28.49 -19.34 4.49
CA PHE A 194 27.92 -18.39 3.55
C PHE A 194 28.60 -18.47 2.18
N ALA A 195 29.93 -18.56 2.14
CA ALA A 195 30.69 -18.74 0.90
C ALA A 195 30.26 -20.02 0.17
N ARG A 196 30.11 -21.14 0.88
CA ARG A 196 29.64 -22.41 0.29
C ARG A 196 28.22 -22.28 -0.28
N PHE A 197 27.34 -21.55 0.40
CA PHE A 197 25.98 -21.30 -0.10
C PHE A 197 25.98 -20.50 -1.41
N LEU A 198 26.83 -19.47 -1.53
CA LEU A 198 26.98 -18.67 -2.74
C LEU A 198 27.66 -19.46 -3.86
N ASP A 199 28.79 -20.10 -3.59
CA ASP A 199 29.57 -20.89 -4.56
C ASP A 199 28.71 -21.98 -5.22
N THR A 200 27.93 -22.74 -4.44
CA THR A 200 27.04 -23.78 -5.00
C THR A 200 26.00 -23.28 -6.00
N ARG A 201 25.65 -21.99 -5.96
CA ARG A 201 24.64 -21.37 -6.85
C ARG A 201 25.26 -20.55 -7.95
N LEU A 202 26.49 -20.08 -7.77
CA LEU A 202 27.11 -19.08 -8.63
C LEU A 202 28.46 -19.53 -9.20
N ARG A 203 28.90 -20.78 -8.96
CA ARG A 203 30.27 -21.28 -9.27
C ARG A 203 30.80 -20.86 -10.65
N LYS A 204 29.96 -20.84 -11.68
CA LYS A 204 30.39 -20.60 -13.07
C LYS A 204 30.59 -19.12 -13.42
N GLY A 205 30.17 -18.17 -12.59
CA GLY A 205 30.26 -16.75 -12.94
C GLY A 205 29.32 -16.38 -14.09
N ASP A 206 29.81 -15.61 -15.06
CA ASP A 206 29.05 -15.04 -16.18
C ASP A 206 27.80 -14.24 -15.74
N GLY A 207 27.92 -13.54 -14.61
CA GLY A 207 26.78 -12.84 -14.01
C GLY A 207 26.35 -11.58 -14.75
N SER A 208 27.22 -11.00 -15.58
CA SER A 208 26.91 -9.75 -16.30
C SER A 208 25.75 -9.90 -17.28
N ASP A 209 25.64 -11.05 -17.94
CA ASP A 209 24.54 -11.33 -18.86
C ASP A 209 23.23 -11.59 -18.12
N VAL A 210 23.28 -12.31 -17.00
CA VAL A 210 22.11 -12.55 -16.12
C VAL A 210 21.59 -11.23 -15.54
N LEU A 211 22.49 -10.37 -15.03
CA LEU A 211 22.17 -9.02 -14.56
C LEU A 211 21.47 -8.19 -15.65
N ARG A 212 21.98 -8.24 -16.88
CA ARG A 212 21.39 -7.51 -18.02
C ARG A 212 19.98 -8.01 -18.33
N ARG A 213 19.73 -9.31 -18.21
CA ARG A 213 18.38 -9.88 -18.42
C ARG A 213 17.41 -9.43 -17.33
N ILE A 214 17.82 -9.48 -16.07
CA ILE A 214 16.99 -9.03 -14.94
C ILE A 214 16.63 -7.55 -15.13
N THR A 215 17.61 -6.69 -15.36
CA THR A 215 17.40 -5.24 -15.49
C THR A 215 16.60 -4.82 -16.73
N LYS A 216 16.58 -5.62 -17.80
CA LYS A 216 15.76 -5.36 -19.01
C LYS A 216 14.37 -5.99 -18.96
N SER A 217 14.13 -6.90 -18.03
CA SER A 217 12.86 -7.61 -17.93
C SER A 217 11.75 -6.65 -17.49
N LYS A 218 10.57 -6.79 -18.10
CA LYS A 218 9.39 -6.02 -17.70
C LYS A 218 8.80 -6.59 -16.43
N TYR A 219 8.32 -5.71 -15.55
CA TYR A 219 7.46 -6.12 -14.45
C TYR A 219 6.07 -6.50 -14.99
N ARG A 220 5.42 -7.45 -14.33
CA ARG A 220 4.02 -7.77 -14.55
C ARG A 220 3.14 -6.86 -13.70
N ALA A 221 1.91 -6.64 -14.14
CA ALA A 221 0.92 -5.96 -13.32
C ALA A 221 0.68 -6.76 -12.04
N SER A 222 0.64 -6.09 -10.89
CA SER A 222 0.21 -6.73 -9.64
C SER A 222 -1.24 -7.22 -9.79
N LYS A 223 -1.54 -8.38 -9.20
CA LYS A 223 -2.92 -8.89 -9.13
C LYS A 223 -3.76 -7.87 -8.37
N LYS A 224 -4.94 -7.53 -8.89
CA LYS A 224 -5.81 -6.54 -8.25
C LYS A 224 -6.33 -7.07 -6.91
N LEU A 225 -6.51 -6.20 -5.92
CA LEU A 225 -6.99 -6.56 -4.57
C LEU A 225 -8.23 -7.49 -4.57
N LEU A 226 -9.15 -7.29 -5.53
CA LEU A 226 -10.37 -8.11 -5.63
C LEU A 226 -10.14 -9.51 -6.18
N GLU A 227 -9.27 -9.65 -7.18
CA GLU A 227 -8.85 -10.97 -7.70
C GLU A 227 -8.16 -11.75 -6.59
N HIS A 228 -7.40 -11.04 -5.75
CA HIS A 228 -6.75 -11.59 -4.57
C HIS A 228 -7.75 -12.04 -3.49
N THR A 229 -8.80 -11.26 -3.23
CA THR A 229 -9.75 -11.58 -2.15
C THR A 229 -10.41 -12.94 -2.37
N ALA A 230 -10.77 -13.26 -3.63
CA ALA A 230 -11.33 -14.55 -3.99
C ALA A 230 -10.33 -15.71 -3.76
N ALA A 231 -9.08 -15.54 -4.22
CA ALA A 231 -8.03 -16.54 -4.08
C ALA A 231 -7.65 -16.82 -2.63
N VAL A 232 -7.51 -15.77 -1.81
CA VAL A 232 -7.17 -15.87 -0.38
C VAL A 232 -8.20 -16.65 0.42
N LEU A 233 -9.49 -16.43 0.14
CA LEU A 233 -10.55 -17.17 0.82
C LEU A 233 -10.77 -18.57 0.25
N ALA A 234 -10.34 -18.81 -0.98
CA ALA A 234 -10.21 -20.16 -1.54
C ALA A 234 -9.01 -20.95 -0.95
N GLY A 235 -8.22 -20.33 -0.07
CA GLY A 235 -7.05 -20.94 0.57
C GLY A 235 -5.78 -20.87 -0.27
N GLU A 236 -5.76 -20.07 -1.33
CA GLU A 236 -4.58 -19.90 -2.18
C GLU A 236 -3.72 -18.72 -1.70
N PRO A 237 -2.45 -18.94 -1.31
CA PRO A 237 -1.55 -17.86 -0.94
C PRO A 237 -1.05 -17.15 -2.21
N ARG A 238 -1.72 -16.07 -2.64
CA ARG A 238 -1.38 -15.36 -3.89
C ARG A 238 -0.79 -13.96 -3.74
N PHE A 239 -0.64 -13.42 -2.53
CA PHE A 239 0.01 -12.13 -2.34
C PHE A 239 0.94 -12.15 -1.14
N THR A 240 2.19 -11.85 -1.42
CA THR A 240 3.25 -11.81 -0.41
C THR A 240 3.19 -10.47 0.31
N LEU A 241 2.84 -10.49 1.60
CA LEU A 241 2.96 -9.31 2.46
C LEU A 241 4.44 -8.97 2.62
N LEU A 242 4.77 -7.68 2.61
CA LEU A 242 6.15 -7.21 2.77
C LEU A 242 6.31 -6.43 4.07
N ASP A 243 7.51 -6.50 4.66
CA ASP A 243 7.99 -5.64 5.74
C ASP A 243 6.97 -5.48 6.90
N GLU A 244 6.55 -4.26 7.21
CA GLU A 244 5.63 -3.97 8.31
C GLU A 244 4.26 -4.62 8.12
N GLN A 245 3.86 -4.95 6.88
CA GLN A 245 2.59 -5.62 6.62
C GLN A 245 2.58 -7.05 7.18
N ILE A 246 3.72 -7.76 7.12
CA ILE A 246 3.86 -9.11 7.70
C ILE A 246 3.72 -9.00 9.22
N VAL A 247 4.45 -8.05 9.81
CA VAL A 247 4.44 -7.82 11.26
C VAL A 247 3.02 -7.46 11.71
N ALA A 248 2.34 -6.54 11.03
CA ALA A 248 0.98 -6.13 11.36
C ALA A 248 -0.04 -7.29 11.19
N CYS A 249 0.06 -8.06 10.10
CA CYS A 249 -0.81 -9.22 9.89
C CYS A 249 -0.59 -10.30 10.95
N ASN A 250 0.65 -10.64 11.25
CA ASN A 250 0.99 -11.66 12.24
C ASN A 250 0.65 -11.19 13.65
N ALA A 251 0.80 -9.89 13.93
CA ALA A 251 0.35 -9.26 15.16
C ALA A 251 -1.15 -9.45 15.35
N ILE A 252 -1.98 -9.11 14.35
CA ILE A 252 -3.44 -9.33 14.42
C ILE A 252 -3.75 -10.79 14.75
N VAL A 253 -3.14 -11.74 14.03
CA VAL A 253 -3.40 -13.18 14.23
C VAL A 253 -2.98 -13.63 15.63
N SER A 254 -1.79 -13.20 16.08
CA SER A 254 -1.23 -13.57 17.39
C SER A 254 -2.07 -12.99 18.53
N TYR A 255 -2.46 -11.73 18.43
CA TYR A 255 -3.29 -11.06 19.44
C TYR A 255 -4.74 -11.55 19.42
N ALA A 256 -5.27 -11.95 18.27
CA ALA A 256 -6.57 -12.63 18.21
C ALA A 256 -6.54 -13.97 18.97
N ARG A 257 -5.50 -14.79 18.73
CA ARG A 257 -5.32 -16.08 19.43
C ARG A 257 -5.17 -15.89 20.95
N LYS A 258 -4.35 -14.93 21.38
CA LYS A 258 -4.12 -14.63 22.79
C LYS A 258 -5.35 -13.98 23.45
N GLY A 259 -5.94 -13.00 22.78
CA GLY A 259 -7.07 -12.20 23.25
C GLY A 259 -8.36 -13.00 23.37
N PHE A 260 -8.57 -14.05 22.57
CA PHE A 260 -9.74 -14.92 22.68
C PHE A 260 -9.86 -15.58 24.07
N HIS A 261 -8.74 -15.91 24.71
CA HIS A 261 -8.69 -16.50 26.05
C HIS A 261 -8.55 -15.46 27.18
N ASN A 262 -8.45 -14.17 26.85
CA ASN A 262 -8.30 -13.11 27.82
C ASN A 262 -9.70 -12.62 28.28
N PRO A 263 -9.95 -12.47 29.59
CA PRO A 263 -11.18 -11.84 30.08
C PRO A 263 -11.32 -10.37 29.65
N THR A 264 -10.20 -9.70 29.34
CA THR A 264 -10.15 -8.32 28.88
C THR A 264 -10.19 -8.25 27.36
N LYS A 265 -11.04 -7.39 26.81
CA LYS A 265 -11.10 -7.12 25.36
C LYS A 265 -9.75 -6.59 24.85
N THR A 266 -9.44 -6.86 23.59
CA THR A 266 -8.24 -6.32 22.92
C THR A 266 -8.64 -5.43 21.75
N VAL A 267 -8.02 -4.25 21.65
CA VAL A 267 -8.14 -3.35 20.51
C VAL A 267 -6.78 -3.24 19.82
N VAL A 268 -6.74 -3.62 18.55
CA VAL A 268 -5.55 -3.47 17.69
C VAL A 268 -5.78 -2.30 16.75
N LEU A 269 -4.93 -1.27 16.82
CA LEU A 269 -4.98 -0.09 15.98
C LEU A 269 -3.82 -0.13 14.98
N ILE A 270 -4.14 -0.14 13.69
CA ILE A 270 -3.16 -0.08 12.59
C ILE A 270 -3.36 1.21 11.83
N GLU A 271 -2.39 2.11 11.95
CA GLU A 271 -2.38 3.40 11.25
C GLU A 271 -1.52 3.30 9.99
N GLY A 272 -1.98 3.90 8.88
CA GLY A 272 -1.16 4.00 7.68
C GLY A 272 -1.79 4.88 6.61
N GLY A 273 -0.97 5.51 5.78
CA GLY A 273 -1.41 6.36 4.68
C GLY A 273 -2.13 5.62 3.54
N PRO A 274 -2.59 6.32 2.49
CA PRO A 274 -3.23 5.71 1.34
C PRO A 274 -2.21 4.86 0.60
N GLY A 275 -2.44 3.56 0.40
CA GLY A 275 -1.51 2.71 -0.34
C GLY A 275 -0.57 1.86 0.52
N THR A 276 -0.65 1.92 1.84
CA THR A 276 0.18 1.07 2.74
C THR A 276 -0.28 -0.40 2.83
N GLY A 277 -1.32 -0.78 2.08
CA GLY A 277 -1.85 -2.15 2.05
C GLY A 277 -2.74 -2.55 3.23
N LYS A 278 -3.35 -1.59 3.94
CA LYS A 278 -4.32 -1.85 5.03
C LYS A 278 -5.36 -2.93 4.69
N SER A 279 -6.13 -2.74 3.62
CA SER A 279 -7.15 -3.73 3.20
C SER A 279 -6.56 -5.10 2.89
N LEU A 280 -5.33 -5.16 2.36
CA LEU A 280 -4.63 -6.40 2.08
C LEU A 280 -4.22 -7.14 3.37
N ILE A 281 -3.75 -6.40 4.38
CA ILE A 281 -3.47 -6.92 5.73
C ILE A 281 -4.77 -7.46 6.34
N ALA A 282 -5.85 -6.68 6.28
CA ALA A 282 -7.16 -7.06 6.81
C ALA A 282 -7.67 -8.39 6.23
N LEU A 283 -7.60 -8.54 4.91
CA LEU A 283 -8.05 -9.76 4.22
C LEU A 283 -7.16 -10.98 4.50
N ASN A 284 -5.83 -10.79 4.55
CA ASN A 284 -4.91 -11.88 4.90
C ASN A 284 -5.10 -12.34 6.35
N ALA A 285 -5.21 -11.39 7.29
CA ALA A 285 -5.49 -11.69 8.68
C ALA A 285 -6.84 -12.41 8.84
N GLN A 286 -7.89 -11.93 8.17
CA GLN A 286 -9.20 -12.59 8.17
C GLN A 286 -9.11 -14.05 7.70
N SER A 287 -8.46 -14.31 6.57
CA SER A 287 -8.34 -15.66 6.02
C SER A 287 -7.59 -16.60 6.96
N ARG A 288 -6.46 -16.15 7.53
CA ARG A 288 -5.69 -16.93 8.51
C ARG A 288 -6.49 -17.24 9.78
N LEU A 289 -7.30 -16.28 10.24
CA LEU A 289 -8.16 -16.46 11.41
C LEU A 289 -9.32 -17.42 11.15
N LEU A 290 -9.99 -17.29 10.00
CA LEU A 290 -11.04 -18.22 9.56
C LEU A 290 -10.48 -19.64 9.39
N ALA A 291 -9.29 -19.79 8.80
CA ALA A 291 -8.60 -21.07 8.66
C ALA A 291 -8.22 -21.69 10.02
N ALA A 292 -7.93 -20.85 11.01
CA ALA A 292 -7.68 -21.27 12.39
C ALA A 292 -8.96 -21.50 13.22
N GLY A 293 -10.15 -21.33 12.62
CA GLY A 293 -11.45 -21.63 13.25
C GLY A 293 -12.08 -20.49 14.05
N TYR A 294 -11.54 -19.27 13.99
CA TYR A 294 -12.10 -18.12 14.71
C TYR A 294 -13.30 -17.51 13.97
N ASN A 295 -14.38 -17.19 14.69
CA ASN A 295 -15.51 -16.45 14.12
C ASN A 295 -15.11 -15.00 13.83
N THR A 296 -14.71 -14.74 12.58
CA THR A 296 -14.08 -13.48 12.16
C THR A 296 -14.86 -12.78 11.06
N GLN A 297 -15.29 -11.54 11.33
CA GLN A 297 -15.98 -10.70 10.35
C GLN A 297 -15.11 -9.52 9.93
N HIS A 298 -15.14 -9.22 8.63
CA HIS A 298 -14.59 -7.99 8.06
C HIS A 298 -15.72 -6.98 7.90
N ALA A 299 -15.51 -5.76 8.35
CA ALA A 299 -16.47 -4.69 8.25
C ALA A 299 -15.86 -3.42 7.66
N THR A 300 -16.66 -2.67 6.92
CA THR A 300 -16.27 -1.36 6.40
C THR A 300 -17.46 -0.41 6.32
N GLY A 301 -17.20 0.90 6.28
CA GLY A 301 -18.19 1.92 5.92
C GLY A 301 -18.49 1.99 4.41
N SER A 302 -17.73 1.27 3.58
CA SER A 302 -17.80 1.35 2.12
C SER A 302 -18.76 0.34 1.48
N LYS A 303 -19.89 0.84 0.96
CA LYS A 303 -20.84 0.04 0.17
C LYS A 303 -20.19 -0.55 -1.08
N ALA A 304 -19.56 0.28 -1.89
CA ALA A 304 -18.96 -0.13 -3.16
C ALA A 304 -17.89 -1.21 -2.95
N PHE A 305 -16.98 -1.00 -1.99
CA PHE A 305 -15.94 -1.96 -1.64
C PHE A 305 -16.53 -3.31 -1.20
N THR A 306 -17.48 -3.28 -0.26
CA THR A 306 -18.12 -4.50 0.27
C THR A 306 -18.84 -5.29 -0.83
N GLU A 307 -19.58 -4.63 -1.72
CA GLU A 307 -20.30 -5.34 -2.78
C GLU A 307 -19.36 -5.97 -3.80
N ASN A 308 -18.24 -5.32 -4.13
CA ASN A 308 -17.23 -5.91 -5.01
C ASN A 308 -16.55 -7.13 -4.36
N ILE A 309 -16.20 -7.04 -3.08
CA ILE A 309 -15.66 -8.19 -2.35
C ILE A 309 -16.68 -9.33 -2.33
N ARG A 310 -17.93 -9.08 -1.90
CA ARG A 310 -18.98 -10.11 -1.87
C ARG A 310 -19.20 -10.77 -3.24
N LYS A 311 -19.11 -9.99 -4.33
CA LYS A 311 -19.17 -10.52 -5.70
C LYS A 311 -17.97 -11.40 -6.04
N ALA A 312 -16.76 -11.00 -5.63
CA ALA A 312 -15.53 -11.74 -5.89
C ALA A 312 -15.45 -13.07 -5.12
N VAL A 313 -15.88 -13.07 -3.85
CA VAL A 313 -15.76 -14.23 -2.94
C VAL A 313 -16.94 -15.21 -3.04
N GLY A 314 -18.02 -14.81 -3.71
CA GLY A 314 -19.23 -15.60 -3.87
C GLY A 314 -20.14 -15.65 -2.63
N GLN A 315 -21.30 -16.30 -2.80
CA GLN A 315 -22.39 -16.28 -1.82
C GLN A 315 -21.99 -16.81 -0.44
N ARG A 316 -21.21 -17.90 -0.38
CA ARG A 316 -20.87 -18.57 0.88
C ARG A 316 -20.00 -17.70 1.79
N ALA A 317 -18.99 -17.03 1.23
CA ALA A 317 -18.10 -16.16 1.99
C ALA A 317 -18.65 -14.74 2.18
N SER A 318 -19.65 -14.32 1.40
CA SER A 318 -20.23 -12.97 1.45
C SER A 318 -20.77 -12.56 2.84
N ALA A 319 -21.20 -13.54 3.65
CA ALA A 319 -21.75 -13.32 4.99
C ALA A 319 -20.71 -12.81 6.00
N GLN A 320 -19.42 -13.02 5.73
CA GLN A 320 -18.31 -12.55 6.56
C GLN A 320 -17.93 -11.09 6.32
N PHE A 321 -18.49 -10.47 5.27
CA PHE A 321 -18.29 -9.07 4.95
C PHE A 321 -19.51 -8.27 5.36
N ARG A 322 -19.37 -7.34 6.30
CA ARG A 322 -20.46 -6.58 6.92
C ARG A 322 -20.21 -5.07 6.82
N TYR A 323 -21.22 -4.30 7.21
CA TYR A 323 -21.11 -2.85 7.36
C TYR A 323 -20.97 -2.48 8.84
N PHE A 324 -20.36 -1.35 9.16
CA PHE A 324 -20.20 -0.90 10.56
C PHE A 324 -21.53 -0.80 11.33
N ASN A 325 -22.62 -0.41 10.68
CA ASN A 325 -23.94 -0.36 11.30
C ASN A 325 -24.61 -1.73 11.51
N SER A 326 -23.95 -2.84 11.18
CA SER A 326 -24.49 -4.20 11.40
C SER A 326 -24.45 -4.62 12.87
N TYR A 327 -23.71 -3.89 13.71
CA TYR A 327 -23.41 -4.26 15.10
C TYR A 327 -24.30 -3.56 16.14
N MET A 328 -25.27 -2.74 15.72
CA MET A 328 -26.20 -2.03 16.60
C MET A 328 -26.96 -2.97 17.55
N SER A 329 -27.27 -4.17 17.09
CA SER A 329 -28.02 -5.19 17.84
C SER A 329 -27.19 -6.45 18.10
N ALA A 330 -25.86 -6.39 17.93
CA ALA A 330 -25.00 -7.53 18.21
C ALA A 330 -24.92 -7.78 19.72
N ALA A 331 -24.93 -9.05 20.11
CA ALA A 331 -24.67 -9.40 21.50
C ALA A 331 -23.19 -9.11 21.85
N ALA A 332 -22.91 -8.86 23.12
CA ALA A 332 -21.54 -8.67 23.57
C ALA A 332 -20.73 -9.96 23.31
N ASN A 333 -19.55 -9.80 22.69
CA ASN A 333 -18.65 -10.90 22.32
C ASN A 333 -19.26 -11.98 21.41
N ASP A 334 -20.23 -11.62 20.57
CA ASP A 334 -20.81 -12.50 19.54
C ASP A 334 -19.76 -12.91 18.47
N LEU A 335 -18.72 -12.09 18.32
CA LEU A 335 -17.57 -12.34 17.46
C LEU A 335 -16.30 -12.61 18.26
N ASP A 336 -15.46 -13.48 17.72
CA ASP A 336 -14.10 -13.64 18.24
C ASP A 336 -13.23 -12.47 17.80
N VAL A 337 -13.32 -12.14 16.50
CA VAL A 337 -12.54 -11.05 15.90
C VAL A 337 -13.41 -10.22 14.96
N LEU A 338 -13.39 -8.90 15.15
CA LEU A 338 -13.94 -7.93 14.20
C LEU A 338 -12.78 -7.15 13.57
N ILE A 339 -12.67 -7.22 12.24
CA ILE A 339 -11.70 -6.44 11.47
C ILE A 339 -12.43 -5.29 10.78
N ALA A 340 -12.22 -4.07 11.29
CA ALA A 340 -12.77 -2.84 10.77
C ALA A 340 -11.79 -2.14 9.82
N ASP A 341 -12.06 -2.26 8.52
CA ASP A 341 -11.27 -1.66 7.44
C ASP A 341 -11.89 -0.31 6.99
N GLU A 342 -11.05 0.62 6.55
CA GLU A 342 -11.41 2.02 6.33
C GLU A 342 -12.09 2.64 7.57
N ALA A 343 -11.49 2.44 8.75
CA ALA A 343 -12.07 2.85 10.04
C ALA A 343 -12.27 4.36 10.19
N HIS A 344 -11.63 5.19 9.36
CA HIS A 344 -11.92 6.63 9.25
C HIS A 344 -13.38 6.91 8.85
N ARG A 345 -14.08 5.91 8.29
CA ARG A 345 -15.50 5.99 7.92
C ARG A 345 -16.47 5.66 9.06
N ILE A 346 -15.96 5.37 10.26
CA ILE A 346 -16.79 5.21 11.46
C ILE A 346 -17.55 6.50 11.71
N ARG A 347 -18.83 6.38 12.04
CA ARG A 347 -19.73 7.51 12.31
C ARG A 347 -19.97 7.73 13.79
N GLU A 348 -20.46 8.91 14.13
CA GLU A 348 -20.88 9.23 15.50
C GLU A 348 -21.98 8.27 15.99
N SER A 349 -22.93 7.93 15.12
CA SER A 349 -24.00 6.97 15.41
C SER A 349 -24.26 6.08 14.20
N SER A 350 -24.65 4.83 14.46
CA SER A 350 -25.14 3.90 13.43
C SER A 350 -26.58 4.20 12.98
N ASN A 351 -27.29 5.08 13.69
CA ASN A 351 -28.65 5.47 13.33
C ASN A 351 -28.70 6.16 11.95
N SER A 352 -29.70 5.81 11.17
CA SER A 352 -30.07 6.48 9.93
C SER A 352 -31.54 6.89 9.94
N ARG A 353 -31.96 7.73 8.99
CA ARG A 353 -33.37 8.10 8.81
C ARG A 353 -34.31 6.90 8.62
N PHE A 354 -33.77 5.75 8.21
CA PHE A 354 -34.51 4.51 8.00
C PHE A 354 -34.42 3.52 9.16
N THR A 355 -33.74 3.88 10.25
CA THR A 355 -33.61 3.01 11.42
C THR A 355 -34.90 3.02 12.23
N PRO A 356 -35.57 1.86 12.40
CA PRO A 356 -36.79 1.75 13.20
C PRO A 356 -36.54 2.24 14.62
N HIS A 357 -37.54 2.89 15.24
CA HIS A 357 -37.41 3.48 16.58
C HIS A 357 -36.88 2.47 17.62
N GLU A 358 -37.39 1.24 17.59
CA GLU A 358 -37.01 0.14 18.50
C GLU A 358 -35.56 -0.33 18.36
N ARG A 359 -34.91 -0.04 17.23
CA ARG A 359 -33.51 -0.42 16.97
C ARG A 359 -32.56 0.76 17.08
N ARG A 360 -33.05 1.94 17.47
CA ARG A 360 -32.18 3.10 17.66
C ARG A 360 -31.32 2.91 18.90
N SER A 361 -30.07 3.34 18.78
CA SER A 361 -29.06 3.25 19.81
C SER A 361 -28.44 4.63 20.01
N ASP A 362 -28.32 5.06 21.26
CA ASP A 362 -27.58 6.28 21.63
C ASP A 362 -26.07 6.02 21.77
N LYS A 363 -25.66 4.76 21.57
CA LYS A 363 -24.28 4.34 21.65
C LYS A 363 -23.51 4.78 20.41
N ALA A 364 -22.25 5.18 20.59
CA ALA A 364 -21.41 5.49 19.46
C ALA A 364 -21.09 4.22 18.65
N GLN A 365 -21.01 4.35 17.32
CA GLN A 365 -20.78 3.20 16.43
C GLN A 365 -19.49 2.43 16.78
N ILE A 366 -18.43 3.14 17.19
CA ILE A 366 -17.19 2.49 17.62
C ILE A 366 -17.38 1.62 18.86
N ASP A 367 -18.21 2.05 19.81
CA ASP A 367 -18.46 1.30 21.02
C ASP A 367 -19.37 0.09 20.73
N GLU A 368 -20.29 0.20 19.77
CA GLU A 368 -21.07 -0.96 19.26
C GLU A 368 -20.15 -2.04 18.67
N MET A 369 -19.15 -1.63 17.89
CA MET A 369 -18.18 -2.52 17.28
C MET A 369 -17.27 -3.20 18.32
N ILE A 370 -16.75 -2.45 19.31
CA ILE A 370 -15.90 -3.00 20.37
C ILE A 370 -16.68 -3.98 21.25
N ASP A 371 -17.95 -3.70 21.55
CA ASP A 371 -18.76 -4.62 22.37
C ASP A 371 -19.03 -5.94 21.66
N ALA A 372 -19.28 -5.91 20.35
CA ALA A 372 -19.62 -7.08 19.55
C ALA A 372 -18.50 -8.14 19.50
N ALA A 373 -17.23 -7.75 19.68
CA ALA A 373 -16.09 -8.65 19.49
C ALA A 373 -15.15 -8.74 20.72
N LYS A 374 -14.52 -9.90 20.92
CA LYS A 374 -13.45 -10.04 21.92
C LYS A 374 -12.18 -9.27 21.51
N VAL A 375 -11.85 -9.34 20.22
CA VAL A 375 -10.74 -8.59 19.61
C VAL A 375 -11.28 -7.71 18.48
N SER A 376 -11.02 -6.41 18.57
CA SER A 376 -11.39 -5.43 17.52
C SER A 376 -10.14 -4.86 16.87
N VAL A 377 -10.00 -5.06 15.57
CA VAL A 377 -8.90 -4.54 14.76
C VAL A 377 -9.40 -3.36 13.95
N PHE A 378 -8.76 -2.20 14.06
CA PHE A 378 -9.10 -1.01 13.30
C PHE A 378 -7.93 -0.62 12.39
N LEU A 379 -8.20 -0.56 11.09
CA LEU A 379 -7.24 -0.08 10.10
C LEU A 379 -7.67 1.30 9.61
N ILE A 380 -6.83 2.32 9.82
CA ILE A 380 -7.24 3.72 9.68
C ILE A 380 -6.23 4.59 8.92
N ASP A 381 -6.78 5.61 8.26
CA ASP A 381 -6.06 6.75 7.69
C ASP A 381 -6.80 8.04 8.07
N ASP A 382 -6.27 8.77 9.05
CA ASP A 382 -6.88 9.99 9.58
C ASP A 382 -7.06 11.10 8.52
N HIS A 383 -6.33 11.03 7.40
CA HIS A 383 -6.42 11.99 6.30
C HIS A 383 -7.42 11.60 5.21
N GLN A 384 -8.20 10.52 5.39
CA GLN A 384 -9.22 10.07 4.42
C GLN A 384 -10.67 10.34 4.84
N VAL A 385 -10.89 11.17 5.87
CA VAL A 385 -12.24 11.63 6.23
C VAL A 385 -12.71 12.67 5.20
N VAL A 386 -13.72 12.30 4.40
CA VAL A 386 -14.25 13.12 3.30
C VAL A 386 -15.69 13.60 3.52
N ARG A 387 -16.35 13.15 4.59
CA ARG A 387 -17.75 13.51 4.91
C ARG A 387 -17.91 14.05 6.33
N PRO A 388 -18.87 14.96 6.54
CA PRO A 388 -19.38 15.27 7.88
C PRO A 388 -20.02 14.05 8.54
N GLY A 389 -19.79 13.89 9.85
CA GLY A 389 -20.34 12.81 10.67
C GLY A 389 -19.56 11.50 10.61
N GLU A 390 -18.58 11.37 9.70
CA GLU A 390 -17.49 10.40 9.83
C GLU A 390 -16.50 10.96 10.87
N ILE A 391 -16.40 10.31 12.01
CA ILE A 391 -15.59 10.73 13.18
C ILE A 391 -14.40 9.81 13.44
N GLY A 392 -14.23 8.76 12.63
CA GLY A 392 -13.17 7.80 12.82
C GLY A 392 -11.80 8.47 12.77
N SER A 393 -11.04 8.35 13.86
CA SER A 393 -9.63 8.72 13.93
C SER A 393 -8.90 7.80 14.89
N ALA A 394 -7.58 7.73 14.78
CA ALA A 394 -6.73 7.00 15.73
C ALA A 394 -7.05 7.42 17.17
N GLU A 395 -7.18 8.73 17.41
CA GLU A 395 -7.53 9.28 18.73
C GLU A 395 -8.92 8.85 19.23
N VAL A 396 -9.92 8.78 18.35
CA VAL A 396 -11.25 8.28 18.72
C VAL A 396 -11.18 6.80 19.12
N ILE A 397 -10.37 6.00 18.43
CA ILE A 397 -10.17 4.58 18.72
C ILE A 397 -9.45 4.40 20.06
N ARG A 398 -8.37 5.16 20.33
CA ARG A 398 -7.67 5.15 21.62
C ARG A 398 -8.61 5.46 22.78
N LYS A 399 -9.43 6.51 22.63
CA LYS A 399 -10.44 6.88 23.63
C LYS A 399 -11.48 5.78 23.85
N ALA A 400 -11.95 5.15 22.79
CA ALA A 400 -12.89 4.04 22.89
C ALA A 400 -12.27 2.84 23.61
N ALA A 401 -11.06 2.41 23.23
CA ALA A 401 -10.34 1.33 23.91
C ALA A 401 -10.21 1.58 25.42
N LYS A 402 -9.88 2.82 25.82
CA LYS A 402 -9.81 3.22 27.23
C LYS A 402 -11.16 3.13 27.94
N ARG A 403 -12.26 3.59 27.31
CA ARG A 403 -13.62 3.48 27.88
C ARG A 403 -14.06 2.04 28.11
N HIS A 404 -13.61 1.13 27.25
CA HIS A 404 -13.91 -0.32 27.33
C HIS A 404 -12.93 -1.10 28.21
N HIS A 405 -11.97 -0.43 28.86
CA HIS A 405 -10.88 -1.07 29.60
C HIS A 405 -10.13 -2.13 28.77
N ALA A 406 -10.08 -1.94 27.45
CA ALA A 406 -9.45 -2.87 26.54
C ALA A 406 -7.92 -2.69 26.54
N THR A 407 -7.19 -3.78 26.32
CA THR A 407 -5.76 -3.72 26.00
C THR A 407 -5.61 -3.11 24.61
N LEU A 408 -4.93 -1.96 24.52
CA LEU A 408 -4.65 -1.29 23.26
C LEU A 408 -3.27 -1.68 22.73
N ILE A 409 -3.22 -2.04 21.45
CA ILE A 409 -2.01 -2.41 20.73
C ILE A 409 -1.95 -1.55 19.48
N GLU A 410 -0.82 -0.89 19.25
CA GLU A 410 -0.68 0.07 18.16
C GLU A 410 0.44 -0.35 17.21
N THR A 411 0.20 -0.18 15.92
CA THR A 411 1.17 -0.44 14.86
C THR A 411 1.00 0.60 13.76
N GLN A 412 2.11 1.11 13.25
CA GLN A 412 2.13 2.10 12.18
C GLN A 412 2.76 1.46 10.93
N LEU A 413 2.12 1.65 9.78
CA LEU A 413 2.60 1.22 8.48
C LEU A 413 3.28 2.40 7.79
N GLU A 414 4.56 2.24 7.48
CA GLU A 414 5.39 3.26 6.84
C GLU A 414 5.51 3.01 5.32
N THR A 415 5.65 1.75 4.89
CA THR A 415 5.88 1.38 3.48
C THR A 415 4.67 1.61 2.56
N GLN A 416 4.92 2.20 1.38
CA GLN A 416 3.91 2.64 0.41
C GLN A 416 3.92 1.78 -0.86
N PHE A 417 2.74 1.33 -1.28
CA PHE A 417 2.53 0.45 -2.45
C PHE A 417 1.71 1.11 -3.56
N ARG A 418 1.27 2.36 -3.36
CA ARG A 418 0.52 3.12 -4.35
C ARG A 418 1.40 4.17 -5.02
N CYS A 419 0.97 4.66 -6.20
CA CYS A 419 1.73 5.61 -7.00
C CYS A 419 3.12 5.04 -7.35
N ALA A 420 3.18 3.75 -7.67
CA ALA A 420 4.39 2.97 -7.88
C ALA A 420 5.40 2.99 -6.71
N GLY A 421 4.94 3.26 -5.49
CA GLY A 421 5.80 3.44 -4.31
C GLY A 421 6.41 4.85 -4.21
N SER A 422 5.88 5.84 -4.94
CA SER A 422 6.35 7.22 -4.91
C SER A 422 5.85 7.94 -3.66
N ASP A 423 6.61 7.86 -2.56
CA ASP A 423 6.37 8.67 -1.36
C ASP A 423 6.40 10.16 -1.70
N LYS A 424 7.32 10.55 -2.57
CA LYS A 424 7.47 11.91 -3.11
C LYS A 424 6.20 12.45 -3.75
N PHE A 425 5.48 11.64 -4.54
CA PHE A 425 4.23 12.08 -5.13
C PHE A 425 3.17 12.34 -4.07
N ILE A 426 3.04 11.45 -3.08
CA ILE A 426 2.07 11.60 -1.99
C ILE A 426 2.41 12.84 -1.13
N ASP A 427 3.68 13.01 -0.78
CA ASP A 427 4.15 14.15 0.01
C ASP A 427 3.96 15.45 -0.75
N TRP A 428 4.23 15.47 -2.06
CA TRP A 428 3.96 16.63 -2.90
C TRP A 428 2.46 16.93 -2.98
N ILE A 429 1.60 15.92 -3.13
CA ILE A 429 0.14 16.11 -3.11
C ILE A 429 -0.32 16.67 -1.76
N ASN A 430 0.23 16.18 -0.64
CA ASN A 430 -0.05 16.74 0.68
C ASN A 430 0.41 18.20 0.78
N ALA A 431 1.61 18.52 0.29
CA ALA A 431 2.17 19.86 0.33
C ALA A 431 1.42 20.85 -0.57
N VAL A 432 1.17 20.51 -1.84
CA VAL A 432 0.46 21.37 -2.79
C VAL A 432 -0.97 21.61 -2.32
N LEU A 433 -1.64 20.59 -1.77
CA LEU A 433 -2.96 20.72 -1.18
C LEU A 433 -2.93 21.21 0.27
N GLN A 434 -1.79 21.48 0.90
CA GLN A 434 -1.69 21.95 2.29
C GLN A 434 -2.44 21.05 3.30
N ILE A 435 -2.22 19.74 3.26
CA ILE A 435 -2.89 18.74 4.12
C ILE A 435 -1.89 18.18 5.13
N GLY A 436 -2.24 18.23 6.42
CA GLY A 436 -1.40 17.71 7.49
C GLY A 436 -0.15 18.56 7.74
N GLU A 437 0.89 17.93 8.26
CA GLU A 437 2.24 18.50 8.29
C GLU A 437 2.91 18.26 6.92
N TYR A 438 3.47 19.29 6.32
CA TYR A 438 4.09 19.21 5.00
C TYR A 438 5.23 20.21 4.86
N ASP A 439 6.19 19.89 3.98
CA ASP A 439 7.24 20.82 3.58
C ASP A 439 6.70 21.80 2.53
N GLN A 440 6.70 23.08 2.88
CA GLN A 440 6.20 24.17 2.02
C GLN A 440 7.08 24.40 0.78
N GLN A 441 8.33 23.94 0.82
CA GLN A 441 9.30 24.09 -0.28
C GLN A 441 9.33 22.87 -1.19
N LEU A 442 8.56 21.82 -0.88
CA LEU A 442 8.55 20.60 -1.66
C LEU A 442 8.00 20.85 -3.07
N GLN A 443 8.83 20.60 -4.07
CA GLN A 443 8.46 20.69 -5.48
C GLN A 443 8.39 19.31 -6.12
N TRP A 444 7.42 19.12 -7.01
CA TRP A 444 7.37 17.94 -7.85
C TRP A 444 8.39 18.03 -8.97
N THR A 445 9.38 17.16 -8.95
CA THR A 445 10.43 17.10 -9.98
C THR A 445 10.29 15.89 -10.91
N GLY A 446 9.15 15.18 -10.86
CA GLY A 446 8.93 13.93 -11.60
C GLY A 446 9.30 12.67 -10.82
N ASP A 447 8.91 11.52 -11.33
CA ASP A 447 9.29 10.19 -10.82
C ASP A 447 9.37 9.22 -12.01
N GLU A 448 10.47 8.46 -12.13
CA GLU A 448 10.63 7.48 -13.22
C GLU A 448 9.60 6.36 -13.16
N ALA A 449 9.09 6.04 -11.97
CA ALA A 449 8.15 4.96 -11.73
C ALA A 449 6.68 5.41 -11.81
N PHE A 450 6.40 6.72 -11.71
CA PHE A 450 5.03 7.25 -11.67
C PHE A 450 4.82 8.45 -12.60
N GLU A 451 3.88 8.31 -13.54
CA GLU A 451 3.57 9.33 -14.53
C GLU A 451 2.54 10.34 -14.01
N PHE A 452 2.95 11.59 -13.80
CA PHE A 452 2.03 12.69 -13.48
C PHE A 452 2.03 13.74 -14.59
N ARG A 453 0.84 14.15 -15.05
CA ARG A 453 0.70 15.21 -16.05
C ARG A 453 -0.54 16.05 -15.84
N ILE A 454 -0.36 17.37 -15.95
CA ILE A 454 -1.45 18.33 -16.11
C ILE A 454 -1.75 18.45 -17.61
N VAL A 455 -3.00 18.25 -18.01
CA VAL A 455 -3.46 18.32 -19.41
C VAL A 455 -4.24 19.60 -19.66
N ASP A 456 -4.36 19.99 -20.93
CA ASP A 456 -4.90 21.30 -21.29
C ASP A 456 -6.43 21.34 -21.29
N SER A 457 -7.09 20.20 -21.43
CA SER A 457 -8.55 20.10 -21.49
C SER A 457 -9.09 18.79 -20.91
N VAL A 458 -10.38 18.78 -20.57
CA VAL A 458 -11.07 17.58 -20.10
C VAL A 458 -11.26 16.56 -21.22
N GLU A 459 -11.42 17.02 -22.46
CA GLU A 459 -11.47 16.17 -23.65
C GLU A 459 -10.16 15.39 -23.84
N GLU A 460 -9.01 16.06 -23.70
CA GLU A 460 -7.71 15.41 -23.71
C GLU A 460 -7.58 14.40 -22.57
N LEU A 461 -8.06 14.75 -21.37
CA LEU A 461 -8.04 13.88 -20.21
C LEU A 461 -8.81 12.57 -20.46
N ASP A 462 -10.06 12.65 -20.94
CA ASP A 462 -10.90 11.49 -21.26
C ASP A 462 -10.25 10.61 -22.34
N GLN A 463 -9.72 11.24 -23.41
CA GLN A 463 -9.06 10.51 -24.49
C GLN A 463 -7.79 9.78 -24.02
N THR A 464 -7.00 10.43 -23.16
CA THR A 464 -5.79 9.82 -22.57
C THR A 464 -6.15 8.60 -21.72
N ILE A 465 -7.18 8.71 -20.88
CA ILE A 465 -7.66 7.60 -20.04
C ILE A 465 -8.21 6.44 -20.87
N ARG A 466 -8.97 6.73 -21.94
CA ARG A 466 -9.45 5.69 -22.86
C ARG A 466 -8.32 4.99 -23.60
N THR A 467 -7.29 5.74 -23.99
CA THR A 467 -6.09 5.18 -24.64
C THR A 467 -5.38 4.21 -23.69
N ARG A 468 -5.12 4.61 -22.44
CA ARG A 468 -4.56 3.70 -21.42
C ARG A 468 -5.44 2.47 -21.18
N SER A 469 -6.76 2.63 -21.17
CA SER A 469 -7.68 1.50 -21.04
C SER A 469 -7.59 0.54 -22.24
N ALA A 470 -7.42 1.05 -23.46
CA ALA A 470 -7.27 0.25 -24.67
C ALA A 470 -5.94 -0.52 -24.73
N GLU A 471 -4.91 -0.03 -24.05
CA GLU A 471 -3.63 -0.74 -23.82
C GLU A 471 -3.75 -1.91 -22.83
N GLY A 472 -4.94 -2.13 -22.24
CA GLY A 472 -5.20 -3.23 -21.31
C GLY A 472 -5.03 -2.86 -19.83
N TYR A 473 -4.74 -1.59 -19.52
CA TYR A 473 -4.64 -1.09 -18.15
C TYR A 473 -6.01 -0.79 -17.54
N SER A 474 -6.16 -0.90 -16.21
CA SER A 474 -7.34 -0.30 -15.56
C SER A 474 -7.21 1.23 -15.55
N ALA A 475 -8.15 1.91 -16.19
CA ALA A 475 -8.18 3.37 -16.19
C ALA A 475 -9.57 3.91 -15.87
N ARG A 476 -9.66 4.99 -15.09
CA ARG A 476 -10.94 5.64 -14.75
C ARG A 476 -10.82 7.15 -14.71
N LEU A 477 -11.89 7.82 -15.14
CA LEU A 477 -12.09 9.25 -15.00
C LEU A 477 -12.91 9.53 -13.74
N ALA A 478 -12.44 10.44 -12.89
CA ALA A 478 -13.11 10.86 -11.67
C ALA A 478 -13.11 12.39 -11.55
N ALA A 479 -14.01 12.92 -10.73
CA ALA A 479 -14.12 14.36 -10.53
C ALA A 479 -14.58 14.72 -9.11
N GLY A 480 -14.27 15.96 -8.68
CA GLY A 480 -14.93 16.56 -7.53
C GLY A 480 -16.44 16.71 -7.77
N PHE A 481 -17.24 16.73 -6.71
CA PHE A 481 -18.71 16.68 -6.84
C PHE A 481 -19.30 18.07 -7.18
N CYS A 482 -19.03 18.53 -8.41
CA CYS A 482 -19.34 19.89 -8.90
C CYS A 482 -20.53 19.99 -9.85
N TRP A 483 -21.23 18.89 -10.12
CA TRP A 483 -22.38 18.85 -11.04
C TRP A 483 -23.58 18.15 -10.39
N PRO A 484 -24.81 18.39 -10.86
CA PRO A 484 -25.97 17.60 -10.47
C PRO A 484 -25.70 16.10 -10.64
N TRP A 485 -26.37 15.28 -9.84
CA TRP A 485 -26.37 13.83 -10.02
C TRP A 485 -27.81 13.35 -10.15
N SER A 486 -28.24 13.26 -11.41
CA SER A 486 -29.60 12.89 -11.80
C SER A 486 -29.81 11.38 -11.65
N ASP A 487 -31.06 10.99 -11.38
CA ASP A 487 -31.45 9.59 -11.43
C ASP A 487 -31.49 9.10 -12.90
N PRO A 488 -31.28 7.79 -13.15
CA PRO A 488 -31.43 7.25 -14.49
C PRO A 488 -32.81 7.55 -15.07
N THR A 489 -32.87 7.78 -16.38
CA THR A 489 -34.14 7.97 -17.11
C THR A 489 -35.05 6.75 -16.99
N ASP A 490 -36.34 6.87 -17.34
CA ASP A 490 -37.29 5.75 -17.32
C ASP A 490 -36.84 4.53 -18.15
N LYS A 491 -36.01 4.76 -19.17
CA LYS A 491 -35.40 3.72 -20.01
C LYS A 491 -34.11 3.14 -19.44
N GLY A 492 -33.65 3.63 -18.29
CA GLY A 492 -32.45 3.20 -17.60
C GLY A 492 -31.14 3.79 -18.09
N ALA A 493 -31.18 4.77 -19.00
CA ALA A 493 -29.99 5.50 -19.44
C ALA A 493 -29.59 6.56 -18.42
N LEU A 494 -28.28 6.78 -18.25
CA LEU A 494 -27.75 7.84 -17.42
C LEU A 494 -27.88 9.20 -18.12
N VAL A 495 -27.99 10.26 -17.33
CA VAL A 495 -28.05 11.64 -17.83
C VAL A 495 -26.62 12.19 -17.86
N ASP A 496 -26.27 12.88 -18.94
CA ASP A 496 -24.97 13.57 -19.09
C ASP A 496 -24.94 14.85 -18.24
N ASP A 497 -24.90 14.69 -16.92
CA ASP A 497 -24.90 15.81 -15.98
C ASP A 497 -23.58 16.59 -15.97
N VAL A 498 -22.45 15.93 -16.25
CA VAL A 498 -21.13 16.57 -16.29
C VAL A 498 -20.94 17.20 -17.66
N VAL A 499 -21.20 18.51 -17.73
CA VAL A 499 -21.08 19.31 -18.95
C VAL A 499 -20.01 20.38 -18.74
N ILE A 500 -18.97 20.34 -19.59
CA ILE A 500 -17.84 21.28 -19.57
C ILE A 500 -17.56 21.67 -21.02
N GLY A 501 -18.03 22.84 -21.44
CA GLY A 501 -17.96 23.23 -22.86
C GLY A 501 -18.66 22.20 -23.75
N SER A 502 -17.90 21.55 -24.63
CA SER A 502 -18.41 20.50 -25.53
C SER A 502 -18.43 19.11 -24.90
N PHE A 503 -17.60 18.89 -23.88
CA PHE A 503 -17.51 17.63 -23.17
C PHE A 503 -18.78 17.34 -22.38
N ARG A 504 -19.28 16.11 -22.55
CA ARG A 504 -20.49 15.60 -21.88
C ARG A 504 -20.28 14.15 -21.48
N ARG A 505 -20.47 13.87 -20.19
CA ARG A 505 -20.46 12.51 -19.65
C ARG A 505 -21.45 12.37 -18.51
N PRO A 506 -21.97 11.16 -18.29
CA PRO A 506 -22.74 10.87 -17.10
C PRO A 506 -21.82 10.66 -15.90
N TRP A 507 -22.32 10.98 -14.71
CA TRP A 507 -21.81 10.38 -13.49
C TRP A 507 -22.01 8.87 -13.51
N ASN A 508 -21.30 8.15 -12.64
CA ASN A 508 -21.64 6.78 -12.33
C ASN A 508 -23.09 6.65 -11.83
N ALA A 509 -23.70 5.47 -11.97
CA ALA A 509 -25.11 5.30 -11.60
C ALA A 509 -25.38 5.75 -10.13
N LYS A 510 -26.49 6.45 -9.91
CA LYS A 510 -26.87 6.96 -8.59
C LYS A 510 -27.51 5.86 -7.75
N GLY A 511 -26.75 5.27 -6.83
CA GLY A 511 -27.27 4.26 -5.90
C GLY A 511 -27.82 3.00 -6.60
N ASP A 512 -28.81 2.36 -5.97
CA ASP A 512 -29.54 1.20 -6.55
C ASP A 512 -30.89 1.61 -7.17
N THR A 513 -31.09 2.90 -7.48
CA THR A 513 -32.39 3.39 -7.95
C THR A 513 -32.57 3.09 -9.44
N GLY A 514 -33.72 2.49 -9.78
CA GLY A 514 -34.17 2.30 -11.15
C GLY A 514 -33.66 1.04 -11.86
N LYS A 515 -34.30 0.72 -13.00
CA LYS A 515 -33.81 -0.30 -13.93
C LYS A 515 -32.71 0.34 -14.77
N LEU A 516 -31.46 -0.09 -14.61
CA LEU A 516 -30.37 0.35 -15.48
C LEU A 516 -30.45 -0.35 -16.84
N ALA A 517 -30.15 0.39 -17.91
CA ALA A 517 -30.07 -0.19 -19.25
C ALA A 517 -28.90 -1.18 -19.35
N ARG A 518 -28.99 -2.12 -20.31
CA ARG A 518 -27.94 -3.11 -20.54
C ARG A 518 -26.61 -2.40 -20.84
N GLY A 519 -25.54 -2.84 -20.18
CA GLY A 519 -24.21 -2.26 -20.33
C GLY A 519 -23.89 -1.14 -19.33
N ILE A 520 -24.83 -0.74 -18.47
CA ILE A 520 -24.56 0.26 -17.42
C ILE A 520 -24.36 -0.47 -16.08
N PRO A 521 -23.14 -0.47 -15.49
CA PRO A 521 -22.92 -1.04 -14.18
C PRO A 521 -23.65 -0.25 -13.08
N LYS A 522 -24.03 -0.94 -12.01
CA LYS A 522 -24.45 -0.29 -10.76
C LYS A 522 -23.31 0.56 -10.19
N ALA A 523 -23.66 1.56 -9.38
CA ALA A 523 -22.73 2.47 -8.72
C ALA A 523 -21.53 1.74 -8.09
N SER A 524 -21.81 0.68 -7.35
CA SER A 524 -20.80 -0.11 -6.65
C SER A 524 -19.79 -0.76 -7.59
N TYR A 525 -20.19 -1.13 -8.81
CA TYR A 525 -19.32 -1.83 -9.76
C TYR A 525 -18.64 -0.90 -10.77
N TRP A 526 -18.87 0.42 -10.71
CA TRP A 526 -18.24 1.39 -11.62
C TRP A 526 -16.71 1.26 -11.68
N ALA A 527 -16.06 1.08 -10.53
CA ALA A 527 -14.61 0.98 -10.44
C ALA A 527 -14.04 -0.28 -11.11
N THR A 528 -14.84 -1.35 -11.23
CA THR A 528 -14.32 -2.69 -11.58
C THR A 528 -14.87 -3.22 -12.90
N ASP A 529 -16.10 -2.84 -13.24
CA ASP A 529 -16.76 -3.23 -14.48
C ASP A 529 -16.20 -2.41 -15.64
N SER A 530 -15.84 -3.06 -16.75
CA SER A 530 -15.24 -2.41 -17.93
C SER A 530 -16.09 -1.28 -18.49
N ALA A 531 -17.43 -1.38 -18.41
CA ALA A 531 -18.32 -0.33 -18.91
C ALA A 531 -18.35 0.93 -18.01
N GLY A 532 -17.67 0.90 -16.86
CA GLY A 532 -17.44 2.10 -16.04
C GLY A 532 -16.55 3.15 -16.70
N ILE A 533 -15.83 2.81 -17.79
CA ILE A 533 -14.99 3.75 -18.55
C ILE A 533 -15.80 4.89 -19.20
N ASP A 534 -17.09 4.67 -19.48
CA ASP A 534 -17.98 5.66 -20.08
C ASP A 534 -18.65 6.58 -19.05
N GLN A 535 -18.24 6.50 -17.78
CA GLN A 535 -18.83 7.21 -16.65
C GLN A 535 -17.75 7.92 -15.85
N ILE A 536 -18.10 9.05 -15.25
CA ILE A 536 -17.25 9.75 -14.29
C ILE A 536 -17.56 9.24 -12.88
N GLY A 537 -16.53 8.82 -12.15
CA GLY A 537 -16.67 8.41 -10.77
C GLY A 537 -16.66 9.60 -9.82
N CYS A 538 -17.54 9.56 -8.82
CA CYS A 538 -17.41 10.42 -7.65
C CYS A 538 -16.47 9.80 -6.60
N ILE A 539 -16.07 10.61 -5.62
CA ILE A 539 -15.25 10.20 -4.47
C ILE A 539 -15.77 8.92 -3.79
N TYR A 540 -17.09 8.73 -3.71
CA TYR A 540 -17.70 7.65 -2.94
C TYR A 540 -17.62 6.27 -3.57
N THR A 541 -17.42 6.22 -4.88
CA THR A 541 -17.22 4.98 -5.63
C THR A 541 -15.76 4.78 -6.04
N ALA A 542 -14.94 5.83 -5.99
CA ALA A 542 -13.49 5.74 -6.15
C ALA A 542 -12.76 5.35 -4.86
N GLN A 543 -13.25 5.77 -3.69
CA GLN A 543 -12.60 5.47 -2.41
C GLN A 543 -12.59 3.96 -2.13
N GLY A 544 -11.39 3.45 -1.78
CA GLY A 544 -11.14 2.03 -1.56
C GLY A 544 -10.75 1.24 -2.82
N PHE A 545 -10.68 1.90 -3.99
CA PHE A 545 -10.21 1.29 -5.24
C PHE A 545 -8.93 1.94 -5.75
N GLU A 546 -8.26 1.25 -6.67
CA GLU A 546 -7.02 1.66 -7.31
C GLU A 546 -7.08 1.31 -8.80
N PHE A 547 -6.45 2.13 -9.63
CA PHE A 547 -6.40 1.99 -11.08
C PHE A 547 -4.95 2.09 -11.54
N ASP A 548 -4.55 1.41 -12.62
CA ASP A 548 -3.25 1.65 -13.23
C ASP A 548 -3.10 3.15 -13.56
N TYR A 549 -4.13 3.74 -14.18
CA TYR A 549 -4.18 5.17 -14.51
C TYR A 549 -5.47 5.82 -14.02
N VAL A 550 -5.37 7.04 -13.48
CA VAL A 550 -6.54 7.83 -13.07
C VAL A 550 -6.52 9.21 -13.73
N GLY A 551 -7.67 9.63 -14.25
CA GLY A 551 -7.90 10.98 -14.71
C GLY A 551 -8.73 11.72 -13.67
N VAL A 552 -8.30 12.90 -13.24
CA VAL A 552 -9.00 13.69 -12.23
C VAL A 552 -9.36 15.06 -12.79
N ILE A 553 -10.66 15.37 -12.79
CA ILE A 553 -11.15 16.72 -13.07
C ILE A 553 -11.25 17.47 -11.74
N ILE A 554 -10.40 18.48 -11.56
CA ILE A 554 -10.49 19.42 -10.45
C ILE A 554 -11.45 20.52 -10.85
N GLY A 555 -12.62 20.50 -10.21
CA GLY A 555 -13.70 21.43 -10.49
C GLY A 555 -13.50 22.80 -9.84
N PRO A 556 -14.42 23.74 -10.11
CA PRO A 556 -14.34 25.11 -9.58
C PRO A 556 -14.72 25.20 -8.09
N ASP A 557 -14.95 24.08 -7.41
CA ASP A 557 -15.22 24.04 -5.97
C ASP A 557 -13.96 24.19 -5.11
N LEU A 558 -12.78 24.27 -5.72
CA LEU A 558 -11.50 24.53 -5.07
C LEU A 558 -10.75 25.64 -5.81
N HIS A 559 -10.45 26.72 -5.11
CA HIS A 559 -9.71 27.87 -5.62
C HIS A 559 -8.48 28.13 -4.74
N PHE A 560 -7.37 28.59 -5.33
CA PHE A 560 -6.19 29.00 -4.57
C PHE A 560 -6.14 30.52 -4.44
N ASP A 561 -6.20 31.01 -3.21
CA ASP A 561 -6.02 32.43 -2.91
C ASP A 561 -4.51 32.74 -2.81
N ASP A 562 -3.96 33.32 -3.86
CA ASP A 562 -2.55 33.72 -3.94
C ASP A 562 -2.16 34.79 -2.93
N VAL A 563 -3.09 35.64 -2.50
CA VAL A 563 -2.81 36.74 -1.56
C VAL A 563 -2.55 36.19 -0.16
N HIS A 564 -3.37 35.23 0.27
CA HIS A 564 -3.25 34.60 1.59
C HIS A 564 -2.50 33.26 1.55
N ALA A 565 -2.03 32.85 0.36
CA ALA A 565 -1.34 31.59 0.11
C ALA A 565 -2.09 30.37 0.67
N ARG A 566 -3.41 30.28 0.43
CA ARG A 566 -4.25 29.22 0.99
C ARG A 566 -5.32 28.73 0.01
N TRP A 567 -5.74 27.49 0.21
CA TRP A 567 -6.90 26.95 -0.50
C TRP A 567 -8.23 27.46 0.07
N GLU A 568 -9.18 27.75 -0.81
CA GLU A 568 -10.54 28.13 -0.48
C GLU A 568 -11.54 27.23 -1.21
N GLY A 569 -12.44 26.59 -0.45
CA GLY A 569 -13.52 25.81 -1.01
C GLY A 569 -14.70 26.70 -1.43
N ILE A 570 -15.09 26.62 -2.70
CA ILE A 570 -16.18 27.43 -3.26
C ILE A 570 -17.49 26.63 -3.23
N LYS A 571 -18.24 26.76 -2.13
CA LYS A 571 -19.51 26.06 -1.90
C LYS A 571 -20.53 26.21 -3.02
N ALA A 572 -20.54 27.34 -3.73
CA ALA A 572 -21.48 27.61 -4.81
C ALA A 572 -21.41 26.52 -5.90
N PHE A 573 -20.21 26.02 -6.18
CA PHE A 573 -19.94 25.02 -7.19
C PHE A 573 -20.03 23.58 -6.71
N SER A 574 -20.17 23.34 -5.40
CA SER A 574 -20.36 21.98 -4.88
C SER A 574 -21.83 21.57 -4.88
N PHE A 575 -22.08 20.36 -5.39
CA PHE A 575 -23.37 19.67 -5.38
C PHE A 575 -23.45 18.59 -4.30
N ASP A 576 -22.39 18.42 -3.50
CA ASP A 576 -22.44 17.58 -2.31
C ASP A 576 -23.19 18.29 -1.18
N SER A 577 -24.51 18.05 -1.11
CA SER A 577 -25.36 18.68 -0.11
C SER A 577 -24.97 18.37 1.34
N ALA A 578 -24.29 17.25 1.62
CA ALA A 578 -23.84 16.90 2.96
C ALA A 578 -22.61 17.74 3.33
N VAL A 579 -21.60 17.76 2.46
CA VAL A 579 -20.36 18.50 2.67
C VAL A 579 -20.61 20.01 2.68
N LYS A 580 -21.46 20.52 1.77
CA LYS A 580 -21.80 21.96 1.61
C LYS A 580 -22.38 22.62 2.87
N ARG A 581 -23.04 21.84 3.75
CA ARG A 581 -23.63 22.32 5.02
C ARG A 581 -22.59 22.56 6.13
N SER A 582 -21.36 22.08 5.97
CA SER A 582 -20.27 22.26 6.95
C SER A 582 -19.86 23.72 7.09
N LYS A 583 -19.12 24.08 8.14
CA LYS A 583 -18.48 25.41 8.23
C LYS A 583 -17.49 25.61 7.08
N PRO A 584 -17.20 26.87 6.65
CA PRO A 584 -16.30 27.14 5.52
C PRO A 584 -14.96 26.40 5.59
N ASP A 585 -14.22 26.50 6.70
CA ASP A 585 -12.92 25.83 6.84
C ASP A 585 -13.03 24.30 6.76
N SER A 586 -14.05 23.72 7.39
CA SER A 586 -14.33 22.29 7.30
C SER A 586 -14.69 21.86 5.88
N PHE A 587 -15.48 22.68 5.17
CA PHE A 587 -15.83 22.44 3.76
C PHE A 587 -14.57 22.41 2.89
N THR A 588 -13.72 23.43 3.00
CA THR A 588 -12.44 23.49 2.30
C THR A 588 -11.59 22.25 2.60
N GLN A 589 -11.48 21.83 3.86
CA GLN A 589 -10.72 20.64 4.23
C GLN A 589 -11.30 19.35 3.62
N TYR A 590 -12.63 19.19 3.59
CA TYR A 590 -13.25 18.04 2.94
C TYR A 590 -12.99 18.01 1.42
N VAL A 591 -13.07 19.16 0.74
CA VAL A 591 -12.77 19.25 -0.69
C VAL A 591 -11.30 18.90 -0.97
N LYS A 592 -10.36 19.42 -0.18
CA LYS A 592 -8.93 19.06 -0.25
C LYS A 592 -8.73 17.55 -0.04
N ASN A 593 -9.37 16.95 0.96
CA ASN A 593 -9.30 15.51 1.22
C ASN A 593 -9.89 14.70 0.06
N VAL A 594 -11.00 15.15 -0.55
CA VAL A 594 -11.59 14.53 -1.74
C VAL A 594 -10.57 14.48 -2.87
N TYR A 595 -9.95 15.60 -3.22
CA TYR A 595 -8.97 15.64 -4.31
C TYR A 595 -7.70 14.87 -3.98
N ARG A 596 -7.18 14.95 -2.75
CA ARG A 596 -6.09 14.08 -2.29
C ARG A 596 -6.44 12.61 -2.52
N VAL A 597 -7.64 12.20 -2.13
CA VAL A 597 -8.08 10.81 -2.31
C VAL A 597 -8.17 10.44 -3.79
N LEU A 598 -8.64 11.32 -4.68
CA LEU A 598 -8.78 11.03 -6.12
C LEU A 598 -7.43 10.98 -6.84
N LEU A 599 -6.55 11.95 -6.58
CA LEU A 599 -5.22 12.08 -7.19
C LEU A 599 -4.32 10.88 -6.83
N THR A 600 -4.52 10.34 -5.63
CA THR A 600 -3.78 9.18 -5.12
C THR A 600 -4.50 7.85 -5.39
N ARG A 601 -5.14 7.67 -6.55
CA ARG A 601 -5.75 6.38 -6.97
C ARG A 601 -4.98 5.67 -8.09
N GLY A 602 -4.07 6.37 -8.75
CA GLY A 602 -3.20 5.81 -9.78
C GLY A 602 -2.09 4.93 -9.20
N LEU A 603 -1.88 3.75 -9.78
CA LEU A 603 -0.75 2.87 -9.48
C LEU A 603 0.45 3.19 -10.37
N LYS A 604 0.22 3.61 -11.62
CA LYS A 604 1.26 3.93 -12.62
C LYS A 604 1.22 5.37 -13.08
N GLY A 605 0.04 6.00 -13.10
CA GLY A 605 -0.04 7.42 -13.42
C GLY A 605 -1.34 8.13 -13.02
N CYS A 606 -1.24 9.45 -12.94
CA CYS A 606 -2.34 10.37 -12.67
C CYS A 606 -2.29 11.55 -13.65
N TYR A 607 -3.42 11.78 -14.30
CA TYR A 607 -3.61 12.89 -15.23
C TYR A 607 -4.66 13.85 -14.67
N VAL A 608 -4.43 15.16 -14.79
CA VAL A 608 -5.28 16.16 -14.15
C VAL A 608 -5.67 17.27 -15.11
N ALA A 609 -6.96 17.60 -15.14
CA ALA A 609 -7.48 18.81 -15.79
C ALA A 609 -8.10 19.72 -14.73
N PHE A 610 -7.83 21.02 -14.82
CA PHE A 610 -8.34 22.04 -13.90
C PHE A 610 -9.39 22.90 -14.57
N LEU A 611 -10.45 23.25 -13.84
CA LEU A 611 -11.47 24.19 -14.29
C LEU A 611 -11.33 25.59 -13.64
N ASP A 612 -10.42 25.72 -12.67
CA ASP A 612 -10.03 26.99 -12.05
C ASP A 612 -8.56 27.27 -12.35
N ASP A 613 -8.28 28.46 -12.91
CA ASP A 613 -6.94 28.81 -13.37
C ASP A 613 -5.96 29.01 -12.21
N SER A 614 -6.39 29.57 -11.08
CA SER A 614 -5.53 29.74 -9.90
C SER A 614 -5.14 28.39 -9.29
N ALA A 615 -6.07 27.45 -9.22
CA ALA A 615 -5.79 26.08 -8.81
C ALA A 615 -4.76 25.42 -9.74
N ARG A 616 -4.90 25.59 -11.06
CA ARG A 616 -3.93 25.10 -12.06
C ARG A 616 -2.55 25.70 -11.84
N GLN A 617 -2.46 27.02 -11.74
CA GLN A 617 -1.21 27.75 -11.55
C GLN A 617 -0.50 27.36 -10.25
N LYS A 618 -1.26 27.10 -9.17
CA LYS A 618 -0.67 26.62 -7.92
C LYS A 618 -0.01 25.24 -8.08
N PHE A 619 -0.64 24.32 -8.81
CA PHE A 619 -0.03 23.03 -9.10
C PHE A 619 1.18 23.17 -10.00
N GLU A 620 1.08 23.91 -11.11
CA GLU A 620 2.19 24.13 -12.05
C GLU A 620 3.40 24.82 -11.40
N SER A 621 3.19 25.84 -10.56
CA SER A 621 4.27 26.53 -9.83
C SER A 621 4.93 25.67 -8.74
N SER A 622 4.23 24.63 -8.27
CA SER A 622 4.79 23.62 -7.35
C SER A 622 5.53 22.49 -8.08
N MET A 623 5.58 22.52 -9.42
CA MET A 623 6.39 21.61 -10.22
C MET A 623 7.69 22.30 -10.62
N LEU A 624 8.79 21.54 -10.63
CA LEU A 624 10.07 22.05 -11.08
C LEU A 624 10.03 22.19 -12.61
N GLN A 625 10.13 23.42 -13.10
CA GLN A 625 10.24 23.67 -14.53
C GLN A 625 11.61 23.17 -14.99
N LEU A 626 11.63 22.05 -15.71
CA LEU A 626 12.82 21.61 -16.44
C LEU A 626 13.06 22.65 -17.55
N SER A 627 14.05 23.51 -17.34
CA SER A 627 14.54 24.51 -18.31
C SER A 627 15.20 23.86 -19.51
#